data_AF-A0A8T4SK11-F1
#
_entry.id   AF-A0A8T4SK11-F1
#
_cell.length_a   1.000
_cell.length_b   1.000
_cell.length_c   1.000
_cell.angle_alpha   90.00
_cell.angle_beta   90.00
_cell.angle_gamma   90.00
#
_symmetry.space_group_name_H-M   'P 1'
#
loop_
_entity.id
_entity.type
_entity.pdbx_description
1 polymer ?
#
loop_
_entity_poly.entity_id
_entity_poly.type
_entity_poly.pdbx_seq_one_letter_code
_entity_poly.pdbx_strand_id
1 'polypeptide(L)'
;MPEQVKPTMMFLILDYVMMKMRSDTERKVLVIDEAWSLLQRTQEESYIFRIVKTCRKFNLGLLLITQDVQDIVRSSAGKALLNNSEYTLLLRQKPAIIDDIVETFQLSFEEREKLLTAAIGEGILIVANEHSEIKIIASPEEHAYMTTNIVEISARPIVTEFEENKLDYAKGFYRKKDLTSEQVHELMQQGYVISSHIGVYGGRQEEYVLRPRRNESLRHFFAVKVIEEYARKYSPHVEIHETKDADIVVHCRGQKIAIEIETGTNKRNDLLLKVKQLNRKYNDWFFVVTDEKDREKYAALGRTIGMNEVREVLRHYLMRKTP
;
A
#
# COMPACT_ATOMS: atom_id res chain seq x y z
N MET A 1 30.25 5.80 -4.28
CA MET A 1 30.65 6.78 -3.24
C MET A 1 31.86 6.23 -2.51
N PRO A 2 32.88 7.03 -2.16
CA PRO A 2 34.04 6.52 -1.43
C PRO A 2 33.64 5.91 -0.09
N GLU A 3 34.26 4.80 0.28
CA GLU A 3 33.96 4.01 1.48
C GLU A 3 34.06 4.85 2.77
N GLN A 4 34.96 5.83 2.80
CA GLN A 4 35.14 6.71 3.95
C GLN A 4 33.98 7.69 4.17
N VAL A 5 33.20 8.01 3.13
CA VAL A 5 32.10 9.00 3.17
C VAL A 5 30.77 8.35 3.53
N LYS A 6 30.64 7.03 3.29
CA LYS A 6 29.40 6.27 3.48
C LYS A 6 28.85 6.33 4.92
N PRO A 7 29.66 6.10 5.97
CA PRO A 7 29.16 6.16 7.34
C PRO A 7 28.66 7.56 7.71
N THR A 8 29.38 8.61 7.32
CA THR A 8 29.02 10.00 7.64
C THR A 8 27.72 10.43 6.96
N MET A 9 27.54 10.10 5.67
CA MET A 9 26.28 10.40 4.98
C MET A 9 25.11 9.61 5.56
N MET A 10 25.32 8.34 5.87
CA MET A 10 24.29 7.50 6.47
C MET A 10 23.89 8.00 7.85
N PHE A 11 24.85 8.47 8.65
CA PHE A 11 24.57 9.14 9.92
C PHE A 11 23.69 10.38 9.75
N LEU A 12 24.02 11.28 8.81
CA LEU A 12 23.22 12.48 8.55
C LEU A 12 21.79 12.14 8.10
N ILE A 13 21.65 11.14 7.22
CA ILE A 13 20.34 10.66 6.75
C ILE A 13 19.55 10.09 7.92
N LEU A 14 20.17 9.25 8.76
CA LEU A 14 19.52 8.67 9.92
C LEU A 14 19.08 9.74 10.93
N ASP A 15 19.87 10.79 11.13
CA ASP A 15 19.50 11.89 12.02
C ASP A 15 18.30 12.67 11.50
N TYR A 16 18.27 12.97 10.20
CA TYR A 16 17.11 13.58 9.55
C TYR A 16 15.86 12.69 9.67
N VAL A 17 16.01 11.39 9.38
CA VAL A 17 14.92 10.42 9.48
C VAL A 17 14.42 10.38 10.92
N MET A 18 15.29 10.26 11.91
CA MET A 18 14.91 10.25 13.32
C MET A 18 14.22 11.55 13.75
N MET A 19 14.64 12.71 13.26
CA MET A 19 13.96 13.98 13.51
C MET A 19 12.52 13.96 12.97
N LYS A 20 12.32 13.44 11.74
CA LYS A 20 10.99 13.26 11.14
C LYS A 20 10.16 12.20 11.85
N MET A 21 10.77 11.10 12.29
CA MET A 21 10.04 10.05 12.99
C MET A 21 9.49 10.55 14.33
N ARG A 22 10.21 11.46 14.99
CA ARG A 22 9.79 12.08 16.26
C ARG A 22 8.69 13.13 16.14
N SER A 23 8.32 13.59 14.93
CA SER A 23 7.35 14.68 14.77
C SER A 23 5.89 14.26 14.97
N ASP A 24 5.59 12.97 14.96
CA ASP A 24 4.26 12.42 15.22
C ASP A 24 4.36 11.02 15.86
N THR A 25 3.22 10.46 16.25
CA THR A 25 3.13 9.16 16.95
C THR A 25 2.53 8.04 16.09
N GLU A 26 2.47 8.23 14.77
CA GLU A 26 2.00 7.20 13.83
C GLU A 26 2.91 5.97 13.88
N ARG A 27 2.36 4.80 13.56
CA ARG A 27 3.13 3.55 13.49
C ARG A 27 4.08 3.60 12.30
N LYS A 28 5.37 3.37 12.54
CA LYS A 28 6.41 3.45 11.51
C LYS A 28 7.40 2.31 11.66
N VAL A 29 8.08 1.99 10.57
CA VAL A 29 9.20 1.05 10.57
C VAL A 29 10.39 1.72 9.89
N LEU A 30 11.52 1.74 10.59
CA LEU A 30 12.81 2.13 10.02
C LEU A 30 13.57 0.86 9.66
N VAL A 31 13.87 0.70 8.37
CA VAL A 31 14.69 -0.39 7.86
C VAL A 31 16.07 0.15 7.52
N ILE A 32 17.11 -0.47 8.08
CA ILE A 32 18.51 -0.12 7.80
C ILE A 32 19.17 -1.35 7.21
N ASP A 33 19.51 -1.26 5.93
CA ASP A 33 20.29 -2.27 5.22
C ASP A 33 21.79 -2.03 5.39
N GLU A 34 22.58 -3.10 5.40
CA GLU A 34 24.03 -3.09 5.67
C GLU A 34 24.42 -2.35 6.96
N ALA A 35 23.67 -2.62 8.02
CA ALA A 35 23.78 -1.93 9.31
C ALA A 35 25.15 -2.12 10.01
N TRP A 36 25.95 -3.13 9.63
CA TRP A 36 27.29 -3.37 10.18
C TRP A 36 28.21 -2.15 10.06
N SER A 37 28.09 -1.41 8.95
CA SER A 37 28.92 -0.24 8.68
C SER A 37 28.70 0.93 9.66
N LEU A 38 27.58 0.94 10.37
CA LEU A 38 27.26 1.92 11.43
C LEU A 38 27.75 1.47 12.81
N LEU A 39 28.08 0.19 12.97
CA LEU A 39 28.49 -0.41 14.24
C LEU A 39 30.01 -0.43 14.43
N GLN A 40 30.80 -0.28 13.36
CA GLN A 40 32.28 -0.34 13.43
C GLN A 40 32.96 0.94 13.94
N ARG A 41 32.25 2.07 14.07
CA ARG A 41 32.84 3.34 14.50
C ARG A 41 32.58 3.58 15.98
N THR A 42 33.64 3.59 16.78
CA THR A 42 33.63 3.63 18.25
C THR A 42 32.92 4.84 18.90
N GLN A 43 32.66 5.93 18.17
CA GLN A 43 31.77 7.01 18.63
C GLN A 43 30.30 6.84 18.18
N GLU A 44 30.06 6.14 17.07
CA GLU A 44 28.75 5.91 16.43
C GLU A 44 28.00 4.70 16.99
N GLU A 45 28.72 3.75 17.61
CA GLU A 45 28.14 2.66 18.44
C GLU A 45 27.12 3.21 19.46
N SER A 46 27.36 4.42 19.98
CA SER A 46 26.45 5.11 20.90
C SER A 46 25.13 5.57 20.25
N TYR A 47 25.11 5.84 18.94
CA TYR A 47 23.99 6.44 18.25
C TYR A 47 22.94 5.40 17.84
N ILE A 48 23.36 4.30 17.18
CA ILE A 48 22.45 3.20 16.83
C ILE A 48 21.87 2.59 18.10
N PHE A 49 22.71 2.40 19.11
CA PHE A 49 22.26 1.93 20.41
C PHE A 49 21.20 2.85 21.05
N ARG A 50 21.39 4.17 20.94
CA ARG A 50 20.39 5.15 21.40
C ARG A 50 19.09 5.04 20.60
N ILE A 51 19.15 4.82 19.29
CA ILE A 51 17.94 4.61 18.48
C ILE A 51 17.21 3.37 18.96
N VAL A 52 17.89 2.23 19.08
CA VAL A 52 17.31 0.94 19.52
C VAL A 52 16.62 1.07 20.88
N LYS A 53 17.24 1.77 21.83
CA LYS A 53 16.65 2.01 23.16
C LYS A 53 15.50 3.00 23.19
N THR A 54 15.36 3.85 22.18
CA THR A 54 14.37 4.94 22.18
C THR A 54 13.27 4.80 21.14
N CYS A 55 13.43 3.96 20.11
CA CYS A 55 12.50 3.83 18.99
C CYS A 55 11.07 3.46 19.45
N ARG A 56 10.96 2.58 20.45
CA ARG A 56 9.66 2.18 21.04
C ARG A 56 8.86 3.37 21.58
N LYS A 57 9.51 4.42 22.08
CA LYS A 57 8.83 5.63 22.61
C LYS A 57 8.12 6.44 21.53
N PHE A 58 8.51 6.27 20.27
CA PHE A 58 7.97 6.99 19.13
C PHE A 58 7.15 6.09 18.21
N ASN A 59 6.66 4.94 18.73
CA ASN A 59 5.88 3.97 17.95
C ASN A 59 6.60 3.49 16.67
N LEU A 60 7.94 3.42 16.76
CA LEU A 60 8.84 3.07 15.67
C LEU A 60 9.42 1.66 15.87
N GLY A 61 9.13 0.77 14.91
CA GLY A 61 9.87 -0.49 14.75
C GLY A 61 11.20 -0.24 14.06
N LEU A 62 12.24 -0.95 14.49
CA LEU A 62 13.56 -0.91 13.86
C LEU A 62 13.88 -2.30 13.31
N LEU A 63 14.21 -2.37 12.02
CA LEU A 63 14.67 -3.58 11.34
C LEU A 63 16.09 -3.34 10.82
N LEU A 64 17.03 -4.14 11.30
CA LEU A 64 18.43 -4.07 10.90
C LEU A 64 18.78 -5.30 10.08
N ILE A 65 19.35 -5.08 8.90
CA ILE A 65 19.71 -6.13 7.95
C ILE A 65 21.22 -6.06 7.74
N THR A 66 21.89 -7.20 7.80
CA THR A 66 23.34 -7.30 7.57
C THR A 66 23.72 -8.67 7.03
N GLN A 67 24.77 -8.71 6.21
CA GLN A 67 25.41 -9.96 5.77
C GLN A 67 26.56 -10.36 6.71
N ASP A 68 27.18 -9.38 7.37
CA ASP A 68 28.30 -9.60 8.29
C ASP A 68 27.80 -9.61 9.74
N VAL A 69 27.32 -10.78 10.17
CA VAL A 69 26.84 -11.02 11.54
C VAL A 69 27.99 -11.05 12.56
N GLN A 70 29.20 -11.40 12.11
CA GLN A 70 30.39 -11.58 12.95
C GLN A 70 30.72 -10.32 13.77
N ASP A 71 30.62 -9.14 13.15
CA ASP A 71 30.92 -7.87 13.83
C ASP A 71 29.87 -7.51 14.89
N ILE A 72 28.62 -7.93 14.70
CA ILE A 72 27.54 -7.73 15.68
C ILE A 72 27.76 -8.66 16.87
N VAL A 73 28.04 -9.93 16.61
CA VAL A 73 28.20 -10.95 17.66
C VAL A 73 29.42 -10.66 18.54
N ARG A 74 30.52 -10.18 17.95
CA ARG A 74 31.77 -9.94 18.67
C ARG A 74 31.83 -8.59 19.39
N SER A 75 31.03 -7.61 18.97
CA SER A 75 31.02 -6.27 19.59
C SER A 75 30.08 -6.19 20.81
N SER A 76 30.46 -5.38 21.80
CA SER A 76 29.60 -5.10 22.96
C SER A 76 28.32 -4.37 22.58
N ALA A 77 28.41 -3.44 21.61
CA ALA A 77 27.28 -2.72 21.05
C ALA A 77 26.32 -3.67 20.31
N GLY A 78 26.84 -4.59 19.50
CA GLY A 78 26.03 -5.59 18.81
C GLY A 78 25.35 -6.57 19.76
N LYS A 79 26.03 -7.06 20.80
CA LYS A 79 25.38 -7.85 21.86
C LYS A 79 24.23 -7.08 22.54
N ALA A 80 24.44 -5.80 22.82
CA ALA A 80 23.41 -4.97 23.43
C ALA A 80 22.22 -4.71 22.47
N LEU A 81 22.47 -4.65 21.16
CA LEU A 81 21.45 -4.59 20.12
C LEU A 81 20.60 -5.85 20.10
N LEU A 82 21.24 -7.02 20.09
CA LEU A 82 20.56 -8.33 20.10
C LEU A 82 19.67 -8.47 21.34
N ASN A 83 20.17 -8.07 22.51
CA ASN A 83 19.38 -8.09 23.76
C ASN A 83 18.13 -7.18 23.75
N ASN A 84 18.05 -6.19 22.85
CA ASN A 84 16.87 -5.31 22.73
C ASN A 84 15.99 -5.67 21.51
N SER A 85 16.38 -6.71 20.76
CA SER A 85 15.70 -7.18 19.56
C SER A 85 14.82 -8.38 19.91
N GLU A 86 13.51 -8.20 19.79
CA GLU A 86 12.54 -9.28 20.09
C GLU A 86 12.49 -10.33 18.98
N TYR A 87 12.74 -9.90 17.74
CA TYR A 87 12.69 -10.72 16.56
C TYR A 87 14.08 -10.81 15.95
N THR A 88 14.54 -12.02 15.68
CA THR A 88 15.76 -12.26 14.89
C THR A 88 15.44 -13.28 13.81
N LEU A 89 15.82 -12.97 12.56
CA LEU A 89 15.73 -13.90 11.45
C LEU A 89 17.14 -14.27 11.00
N LEU A 90 17.52 -15.53 11.20
CA LEU A 90 18.78 -16.08 10.74
C LEU A 90 18.54 -16.87 9.45
N LEU A 91 19.07 -16.38 8.33
CA LEU A 91 19.12 -17.13 7.08
C LEU A 91 20.41 -17.95 7.00
N ARG A 92 20.67 -18.61 5.87
CA ARG A 92 21.88 -19.43 5.67
C ARG A 92 23.17 -18.71 6.10
N GLN A 93 23.99 -19.39 6.90
CA GLN A 93 25.26 -18.87 7.43
C GLN A 93 26.48 -19.61 6.87
N LYS A 94 27.65 -18.97 6.92
CA LYS A 94 28.92 -19.60 6.53
C LYS A 94 29.45 -20.48 7.67
N PRO A 95 30.08 -21.63 7.36
CA PRO A 95 30.71 -22.47 8.39
C PRO A 95 31.73 -21.74 9.27
N ALA A 96 32.42 -20.73 8.73
CA ALA A 96 33.45 -19.99 9.46
C ALA A 96 32.92 -19.13 10.62
N ILE A 97 31.61 -18.82 10.64
CA ILE A 97 30.99 -17.94 11.65
C ILE A 97 29.89 -18.64 12.45
N ILE A 98 29.53 -19.87 12.08
CA ILE A 98 28.35 -20.54 12.65
C ILE A 98 28.47 -20.76 14.14
N ASP A 99 29.67 -21.05 14.65
CA ASP A 99 29.87 -21.35 16.07
C ASP A 99 29.63 -20.11 16.95
N ASP A 100 30.07 -18.92 16.51
CA ASP A 100 29.79 -17.63 17.17
C ASP A 100 28.27 -17.36 17.23
N ILE A 101 27.54 -17.71 16.16
CA ILE A 101 26.09 -17.54 16.05
C ILE A 101 25.37 -18.54 16.97
N VAL A 102 25.79 -19.81 16.97
CA VAL A 102 25.23 -20.85 17.84
C VAL A 102 25.37 -20.47 19.30
N GLU A 103 26.54 -19.98 19.72
CA GLU A 103 26.75 -19.51 21.09
C GLU A 103 25.85 -18.31 21.43
N THR A 104 25.76 -17.33 20.53
CA THR A 104 25.04 -16.08 20.78
C THR A 104 23.53 -16.26 20.86
N PHE A 105 22.97 -17.07 19.97
CA PHE A 105 21.53 -17.32 19.89
C PHE A 105 21.10 -18.62 20.57
N GLN A 106 22.03 -19.31 21.24
CA GLN A 106 21.79 -20.56 21.95
C GLN A 106 21.11 -21.62 21.07
N LEU A 107 21.62 -21.77 19.85
CA LEU A 107 21.03 -22.66 18.86
C LEU A 107 21.29 -24.13 19.20
N SER A 108 20.35 -25.00 18.86
CA SER A 108 20.53 -26.45 18.94
C SER A 108 21.48 -26.97 17.84
N PHE A 109 21.89 -28.23 17.95
CA PHE A 109 22.67 -28.87 16.90
C PHE A 109 21.88 -28.97 15.58
N GLU A 110 20.59 -29.29 15.65
CA GLU A 110 19.70 -29.37 14.49
C GLU A 110 19.54 -28.01 13.81
N GLU A 111 19.38 -26.95 14.60
CA GLU A 111 19.28 -25.57 14.13
C GLU A 111 20.58 -25.10 13.45
N ARG A 112 21.73 -25.45 14.01
CA ARG A 112 23.04 -25.23 13.40
C ARG A 112 23.12 -25.88 12.02
N GLU A 113 22.80 -27.18 11.91
CA GLU A 113 22.86 -27.90 10.64
C GLU A 113 21.86 -27.34 9.63
N LYS A 114 20.69 -26.89 10.09
CA LYS A 114 19.72 -26.20 9.24
C LYS A 114 20.29 -24.91 8.65
N LEU A 115 20.92 -24.06 9.46
CA LEU A 115 21.52 -22.80 8.97
C LEU A 115 22.70 -23.01 8.02
N LEU A 116 23.42 -24.13 8.13
CA LEU A 116 24.50 -24.49 7.21
C LEU A 116 23.99 -24.98 5.84
N THR A 117 22.85 -25.66 5.84
CA THR A 117 22.29 -26.34 4.65
C THR A 117 21.09 -25.62 4.03
N ALA A 118 20.58 -24.56 4.66
CA ALA A 118 19.38 -23.82 4.24
C ALA A 118 19.42 -23.38 2.77
N ALA A 119 18.32 -23.56 2.05
CA ALA A 119 18.15 -23.00 0.72
C ALA A 119 17.89 -21.47 0.77
N ILE A 120 17.85 -20.82 -0.39
CA ILE A 120 17.44 -19.41 -0.48
C ILE A 120 16.03 -19.26 0.11
N GLY A 121 15.88 -18.28 1.02
CA GLY A 121 14.63 -18.00 1.72
C GLY A 121 14.35 -18.91 2.91
N GLU A 122 15.18 -19.90 3.20
CA GLU A 122 15.05 -20.76 4.38
C GLU A 122 15.94 -20.28 5.53
N GLY A 123 15.46 -20.45 6.75
CA GLY A 123 16.18 -20.02 7.95
C GLY A 123 15.44 -20.33 9.24
N ILE A 124 15.88 -19.68 10.31
CA ILE A 124 15.30 -19.77 11.65
C ILE A 124 14.80 -18.39 12.06
N LEU A 125 13.53 -18.33 12.43
CA LEU A 125 12.93 -17.18 13.09
C LEU A 125 12.98 -17.40 14.61
N ILE A 126 13.58 -16.46 15.31
CA ILE A 126 13.64 -16.40 16.77
C ILE A 126 12.72 -15.27 17.21
N VAL A 127 11.75 -15.60 18.06
CA VAL A 127 10.85 -14.64 18.70
C VAL A 127 11.01 -14.78 20.21
N ALA A 128 11.65 -13.79 20.84
CA ALA A 128 12.14 -13.88 22.20
C ALA A 128 13.02 -15.13 22.41
N ASN A 129 12.46 -16.20 22.97
CA ASN A 129 13.16 -17.47 23.24
C ASN A 129 12.59 -18.64 22.42
N GLU A 130 11.62 -18.39 21.54
CA GLU A 130 11.02 -19.43 20.70
C GLU A 130 11.68 -19.43 19.33
N HIS A 131 12.14 -20.60 18.90
CA HIS A 131 12.79 -20.80 17.61
C HIS A 131 11.85 -21.57 16.68
N SER A 132 11.79 -21.17 15.42
CA SER A 132 10.97 -21.83 14.41
C SER A 132 11.65 -21.78 13.05
N GLU A 133 11.64 -22.91 12.35
CA GLU A 133 12.04 -22.92 10.94
C GLU A 133 11.05 -22.12 10.10
N ILE A 134 11.57 -21.33 9.16
CA ILE A 134 10.77 -20.53 8.25
C ILE A 134 11.27 -20.67 6.82
N LYS A 135 10.33 -20.61 5.87
CA LYS A 135 10.60 -20.49 4.44
C LYS A 135 9.84 -19.28 3.89
N ILE A 136 10.60 -18.29 3.45
CA ILE A 136 10.09 -17.08 2.83
C ILE A 136 9.98 -17.31 1.33
N ILE A 137 8.79 -17.09 0.79
CA ILE A 137 8.49 -17.26 -0.64
C ILE A 137 8.00 -15.91 -1.15
N ALA A 138 8.77 -15.31 -2.06
CA ALA A 138 8.34 -14.13 -2.80
C ALA A 138 7.37 -14.55 -3.91
N SER A 139 6.35 -13.73 -4.16
CA SER A 139 5.55 -13.88 -5.37
C SER A 139 6.41 -13.65 -6.63
N PRO A 140 6.01 -14.17 -7.80
CA PRO A 140 6.73 -13.92 -9.05
C PRO A 140 6.91 -12.42 -9.34
N GLU A 141 5.93 -11.59 -8.99
CA GLU A 141 5.96 -10.15 -9.15
C GLU A 141 7.00 -9.50 -8.22
N GLU A 142 6.98 -9.82 -6.92
CA GLU A 142 7.97 -9.29 -5.96
C GLU A 142 9.40 -9.72 -6.30
N HIS A 143 9.60 -10.98 -6.69
CA HIS A 143 10.90 -11.50 -7.11
C HIS A 143 11.38 -10.79 -8.39
N ALA A 144 10.47 -10.51 -9.31
CA ALA A 144 10.79 -9.73 -10.50
C ALA A 144 11.33 -8.34 -10.11
N TYR A 145 10.70 -7.63 -9.17
CA TYR A 145 11.16 -6.30 -8.78
C TYR A 145 12.44 -6.31 -7.93
N MET A 146 12.67 -7.34 -7.11
CA MET A 146 13.69 -7.31 -6.06
C MET A 146 14.96 -8.12 -6.36
N THR A 147 14.95 -9.05 -7.33
CA THR A 147 16.14 -9.89 -7.58
C THR A 147 17.35 -9.03 -7.95
N THR A 148 18.50 -9.38 -7.38
CA THR A 148 19.82 -8.82 -7.73
C THR A 148 20.64 -9.79 -8.58
N ASN A 149 20.07 -10.97 -8.91
CA ASN A 149 20.76 -11.98 -9.71
C ASN A 149 20.95 -11.50 -11.15
N ILE A 150 22.20 -11.24 -11.53
CA ILE A 150 22.57 -10.70 -12.85
C ILE A 150 22.07 -11.60 -13.99
N VAL A 151 22.09 -12.94 -13.83
CA VAL A 151 21.63 -13.87 -14.86
C VAL A 151 20.14 -13.73 -15.09
N GLU A 152 19.36 -13.66 -14.02
CA GLU A 152 17.90 -13.45 -14.08
C GLU A 152 17.56 -12.06 -14.61
N ILE A 153 18.32 -11.03 -14.21
CA ILE A 153 18.15 -9.66 -14.70
C ILE A 153 18.45 -9.57 -16.20
N SER A 154 19.53 -10.20 -16.65
CA SER A 154 19.97 -10.14 -18.06
C SER A 154 19.08 -10.98 -18.98
N ALA A 155 18.44 -12.03 -18.44
CA ALA A 155 17.47 -12.84 -19.17
C ALA A 155 16.09 -12.18 -19.28
N ARG A 156 15.84 -11.09 -18.53
CA ARG A 156 14.64 -10.29 -18.74
C ARG A 156 14.76 -9.61 -20.10
N PRO A 157 13.65 -9.49 -20.85
CA PRO A 157 13.64 -8.58 -21.99
C PRO A 157 14.18 -7.23 -21.49
N ILE A 158 15.24 -6.73 -22.14
CA ILE A 158 15.79 -5.42 -21.83
C ILE A 158 14.64 -4.45 -22.01
N VAL A 159 14.09 -3.95 -20.92
CA VAL A 159 13.17 -2.82 -20.95
C VAL A 159 14.06 -1.63 -21.27
N THR A 160 14.23 -1.34 -22.57
CA THR A 160 15.07 -0.24 -23.07
C THR A 160 14.48 1.14 -22.77
N GLU A 161 13.30 1.18 -22.15
CA GLU A 161 12.66 2.37 -21.64
C GLU A 161 12.66 2.24 -20.11
N PHE A 162 13.20 3.24 -19.40
CA PHE A 162 12.57 3.57 -18.13
C PHE A 162 11.09 3.72 -18.49
N GLU A 163 10.21 2.89 -17.93
CA GLU A 163 8.78 3.15 -18.04
C GLU A 163 8.56 4.51 -17.36
N GLU A 164 8.65 5.59 -18.14
CA GLU A 164 7.78 6.73 -17.94
C GLU A 164 6.43 6.09 -17.68
N ASN A 165 5.87 6.30 -16.48
CA ASN A 165 4.50 5.94 -16.18
C ASN A 165 3.63 6.60 -17.25
N LYS A 166 3.40 5.88 -18.35
CA LYS A 166 2.79 6.42 -19.55
C LYS A 166 1.36 6.70 -19.15
N LEU A 167 1.01 7.98 -19.12
CA LEU A 167 -0.31 8.41 -18.69
C LEU A 167 -1.35 7.70 -19.57
N ASP A 168 -2.18 6.85 -18.96
CA ASP A 168 -3.31 6.26 -19.63
C ASP A 168 -4.39 7.33 -19.81
N TYR A 169 -4.37 8.00 -20.95
CA TYR A 169 -5.35 9.04 -21.27
C TYR A 169 -6.79 8.52 -21.32
N ALA A 170 -7.02 7.21 -21.43
CA ALA A 170 -8.35 6.61 -21.40
C ALA A 170 -8.91 6.47 -19.99
N LYS A 171 -8.05 6.43 -18.95
CA LYS A 171 -8.47 6.33 -17.55
C LYS A 171 -9.38 7.49 -17.13
N GLY A 172 -9.11 8.70 -17.63
CA GLY A 172 -9.94 9.90 -17.41
C GLY A 172 -9.92 10.44 -15.97
N PHE A 173 -9.27 9.76 -15.03
CA PHE A 173 -9.33 10.06 -13.60
C PHE A 173 -7.97 9.78 -12.93
N TYR A 174 -7.41 10.80 -12.27
CA TYR A 174 -6.17 10.71 -11.51
C TYR A 174 -6.25 11.52 -10.20
N ARG A 175 -5.55 11.07 -9.17
CA ARG A 175 -5.31 11.87 -7.97
C ARG A 175 -4.11 12.77 -8.24
N LYS A 176 -4.23 14.08 -8.02
CA LYS A 176 -3.14 15.02 -8.31
C LYS A 176 -1.87 14.72 -7.50
N LYS A 177 -2.02 14.21 -6.27
CA LYS A 177 -0.91 13.83 -5.38
C LYS A 177 -0.08 12.63 -5.89
N ASP A 178 -0.62 11.84 -6.81
CA ASP A 178 0.05 10.67 -7.38
C ASP A 178 0.77 11.02 -8.70
N LEU A 179 0.78 12.30 -9.11
CA LEU A 179 1.33 12.78 -10.37
C LEU A 179 2.48 13.77 -10.15
N THR A 180 3.45 13.79 -11.07
CA THR A 180 4.46 14.86 -11.13
C THR A 180 3.87 16.15 -11.72
N SER A 181 4.54 17.28 -11.51
CA SER A 181 4.13 18.57 -12.10
C SER A 181 4.09 18.52 -13.63
N GLU A 182 5.01 17.77 -14.25
CA GLU A 182 5.05 17.57 -15.71
C GLU A 182 3.85 16.78 -16.20
N GLN A 183 3.51 15.67 -15.53
CA GLN A 183 2.35 14.86 -15.86
C GLN A 183 1.03 15.61 -15.70
N VAL A 184 0.91 16.44 -14.64
CA VAL A 184 -0.27 17.31 -14.48
C VAL A 184 -0.36 18.30 -15.65
N HIS A 185 0.77 18.91 -16.05
CA HIS A 185 0.79 19.83 -17.19
C HIS A 185 0.37 19.13 -18.50
N GLU A 186 0.87 17.93 -18.76
CA GLU A 186 0.53 17.12 -19.93
C GLU A 186 -0.96 16.75 -19.97
N LEU A 187 -1.52 16.29 -18.84
CA LEU A 187 -2.97 16.00 -18.75
C LEU A 187 -3.81 17.25 -19.01
N MET A 188 -3.40 18.40 -18.49
CA MET A 188 -4.11 19.67 -18.73
C MET A 188 -4.10 20.05 -20.22
N GLN A 189 -2.98 19.83 -20.93
CA GLN A 189 -2.93 20.02 -22.40
C GLN A 189 -3.87 19.07 -23.14
N GLN A 190 -4.09 17.87 -22.62
CA GLN A 190 -5.05 16.89 -23.16
C GLN A 190 -6.51 17.17 -22.76
N GLY A 191 -6.79 18.31 -22.11
CA GLY A 191 -8.13 18.74 -21.75
C GLY A 191 -8.68 18.14 -20.46
N TYR A 192 -7.82 17.60 -19.59
CA TYR A 192 -8.20 17.33 -18.21
C TYR A 192 -8.35 18.64 -17.43
N VAL A 193 -9.13 18.62 -16.36
CA VAL A 193 -9.35 19.73 -15.44
C VAL A 193 -9.13 19.30 -14.01
N ILE A 194 -8.59 20.22 -13.19
CA ILE A 194 -8.42 19.98 -11.76
C ILE A 194 -9.73 20.31 -11.05
N SER A 195 -10.21 19.40 -10.20
CA SER A 195 -11.36 19.64 -9.34
C SER A 195 -11.18 19.01 -7.95
N SER A 196 -11.71 19.68 -6.94
CA SER A 196 -11.51 19.34 -5.55
C SER A 196 -12.72 18.60 -5.00
N HIS A 197 -12.54 17.36 -4.56
CA HIS A 197 -13.61 16.48 -4.11
C HIS A 197 -13.23 15.71 -2.84
N ILE A 198 -14.24 15.24 -2.10
CA ILE A 198 -14.04 14.33 -0.98
C ILE A 198 -14.17 12.91 -1.52
N GLY A 199 -13.15 12.07 -1.32
CA GLY A 199 -13.16 10.67 -1.76
C GLY A 199 -14.14 9.79 -0.97
N VAL A 200 -14.38 8.57 -1.46
CA VAL A 200 -15.28 7.58 -0.82
C VAL A 200 -14.78 7.12 0.56
N TYR A 201 -13.50 7.34 0.88
CA TYR A 201 -12.94 7.06 2.21
C TYR A 201 -13.30 8.10 3.28
N GLY A 202 -13.94 9.21 2.88
CA GLY A 202 -14.16 10.38 3.72
C GLY A 202 -12.88 11.20 3.92
N GLY A 203 -12.98 12.28 4.69
CA GLY A 203 -11.83 13.11 5.08
C GLY A 203 -11.79 14.48 4.40
N ARG A 204 -10.57 15.02 4.27
CA ARG A 204 -10.34 16.34 3.68
C ARG A 204 -10.61 16.31 2.18
N GLN A 205 -10.98 17.47 1.65
CA GLN A 205 -11.10 17.68 0.22
C GLN A 205 -9.72 17.52 -0.45
N GLU A 206 -9.65 16.67 -1.48
CA GLU A 206 -8.43 16.40 -2.26
C GLU A 206 -8.60 16.87 -3.71
N GLU A 207 -7.50 17.19 -4.38
CA GLU A 207 -7.50 17.57 -5.79
C GLU A 207 -7.37 16.35 -6.72
N TYR A 208 -8.24 16.29 -7.72
CA TYR A 208 -8.27 15.27 -8.75
C TYR A 208 -8.10 15.90 -10.13
N VAL A 209 -7.45 15.19 -11.05
CA VAL A 209 -7.30 15.56 -12.45
C VAL A 209 -8.29 14.70 -13.25
N LEU A 210 -9.32 15.34 -13.82
CA LEU A 210 -10.50 14.69 -14.37
C LEU A 210 -10.72 15.07 -15.82
N ARG A 211 -11.14 14.13 -16.66
CA ARG A 211 -11.60 14.41 -18.03
C ARG A 211 -12.98 13.80 -18.24
N PRO A 212 -14.06 14.49 -17.84
CA PRO A 212 -15.42 14.02 -18.09
C PRO A 212 -15.73 14.04 -19.58
N ARG A 213 -16.76 13.30 -19.99
CA ARG A 213 -17.27 13.39 -21.37
C ARG A 213 -18.03 14.71 -21.57
N ARG A 214 -18.25 15.09 -22.83
CA ARG A 214 -18.84 16.40 -23.22
C ARG A 214 -20.18 16.75 -22.53
N ASN A 215 -20.95 15.76 -22.09
CA ASN A 215 -22.30 15.94 -21.53
C ASN A 215 -22.42 15.50 -20.06
N GLU A 216 -21.31 15.42 -19.32
CA GLU A 216 -21.27 14.90 -17.95
C GLU A 216 -20.71 15.96 -16.98
N SER A 217 -21.32 16.11 -15.80
CA SER A 217 -20.79 17.03 -14.79
C SER A 217 -19.54 16.45 -14.12
N LEU A 218 -18.60 17.30 -13.72
CA LEU A 218 -17.39 16.86 -13.00
C LEU A 218 -17.72 16.07 -11.73
N ARG A 219 -18.77 16.47 -11.01
CA ARG A 219 -19.22 15.79 -9.79
C ARG A 219 -19.77 14.39 -10.08
N HIS A 220 -20.58 14.25 -11.14
CA HIS A 220 -21.11 12.95 -11.54
C HIS A 220 -19.97 12.03 -11.98
N PHE A 221 -19.12 12.49 -12.89
CA PHE A 221 -17.96 11.74 -13.38
C PHE A 221 -17.03 11.28 -12.26
N PHE A 222 -16.71 12.19 -11.33
CA PHE A 222 -15.90 11.88 -10.16
C PHE A 222 -16.55 10.78 -9.32
N ALA A 223 -17.84 10.92 -8.99
CA ALA A 223 -18.55 9.95 -8.17
C ALA A 223 -18.58 8.57 -8.86
N VAL A 224 -18.87 8.50 -10.16
CA VAL A 224 -18.81 7.25 -10.93
C VAL A 224 -17.44 6.59 -10.79
N LYS A 225 -16.36 7.35 -11.05
CA LYS A 225 -15.00 6.81 -11.08
C LYS A 225 -14.48 6.35 -9.73
N VAL A 226 -14.77 7.09 -8.65
CA VAL A 226 -14.31 6.70 -7.31
C VAL A 226 -15.08 5.50 -6.79
N ILE A 227 -16.38 5.39 -7.09
CA ILE A 227 -17.18 4.22 -6.71
C ILE A 227 -16.75 3.00 -7.53
N GLU A 228 -16.49 3.17 -8.83
CA GLU A 228 -15.91 2.13 -9.69
C GLU A 228 -14.59 1.60 -9.12
N GLU A 229 -13.63 2.50 -8.83
CA GLU A 229 -12.33 2.15 -8.25
C GLU A 229 -12.49 1.37 -6.93
N TYR A 230 -13.45 1.77 -6.08
CA TYR A 230 -13.72 1.07 -4.83
C TYR A 230 -14.35 -0.31 -5.04
N ALA A 231 -15.36 -0.40 -5.91
CA ALA A 231 -16.08 -1.64 -6.19
C ALA A 231 -15.16 -2.71 -6.82
N ARG A 232 -14.24 -2.29 -7.71
CA ARG A 232 -13.26 -3.18 -8.36
C ARG A 232 -12.32 -3.88 -7.38
N LYS A 233 -12.16 -3.37 -6.14
CA LYS A 233 -11.39 -4.05 -5.09
C LYS A 233 -12.02 -5.34 -4.60
N TYR A 234 -13.33 -5.51 -4.80
CA TYR A 234 -14.09 -6.64 -4.27
C TYR A 234 -14.75 -7.48 -5.37
N SER A 235 -14.90 -6.94 -6.57
CA SER A 235 -15.35 -7.69 -7.74
C SER A 235 -14.61 -7.28 -9.01
N PRO A 236 -14.09 -8.24 -9.80
CA PRO A 236 -13.52 -7.95 -11.11
C PRO A 236 -14.56 -7.53 -12.15
N HIS A 237 -15.85 -7.80 -11.89
CA HIS A 237 -16.96 -7.56 -12.82
C HIS A 237 -17.79 -6.33 -12.38
N VAL A 238 -17.34 -5.16 -12.82
CA VAL A 238 -18.02 -3.87 -12.65
C VAL A 238 -18.28 -3.26 -14.02
N GLU A 239 -19.55 -2.99 -14.32
CA GLU A 239 -20.01 -2.37 -15.57
C GLU A 239 -20.40 -0.90 -15.31
N ILE A 240 -20.07 -0.02 -16.24
CA ILE A 240 -20.41 1.41 -16.21
C ILE A 240 -21.31 1.72 -17.41
N HIS A 241 -22.45 2.38 -17.18
CA HIS A 241 -23.44 2.67 -18.21
C HIS A 241 -23.80 4.16 -18.24
N GLU A 242 -24.17 4.70 -19.41
CA GLU A 242 -24.20 6.17 -19.62
C GLU A 242 -25.58 6.78 -19.90
N THR A 243 -26.58 6.01 -20.35
CA THR A 243 -27.79 6.63 -20.91
C THR A 243 -29.10 5.93 -20.56
N LYS A 244 -29.10 4.63 -20.29
CA LYS A 244 -30.35 3.88 -20.07
C LYS A 244 -30.32 2.87 -18.94
N ASP A 245 -29.15 2.60 -18.37
CA ASP A 245 -29.01 1.64 -17.28
C ASP A 245 -28.57 2.34 -16.01
N ALA A 246 -28.40 1.60 -14.92
CA ALA A 246 -27.75 2.13 -13.73
C ALA A 246 -26.31 2.54 -14.04
N ASP A 247 -25.86 3.68 -13.51
CA ASP A 247 -24.52 4.20 -13.77
C ASP A 247 -23.42 3.18 -13.47
N ILE A 248 -23.58 2.40 -12.39
CA ILE A 248 -22.65 1.32 -12.03
C ILE A 248 -23.44 0.05 -11.71
N VAL A 249 -23.02 -1.07 -12.29
CA VAL A 249 -23.53 -2.40 -11.93
C VAL A 249 -22.38 -3.27 -11.45
N VAL A 250 -22.48 -3.74 -10.22
CA VAL A 250 -21.47 -4.59 -9.57
C VAL A 250 -22.00 -6.02 -9.51
N HIS A 251 -21.23 -6.96 -10.06
CA HIS A 251 -21.57 -8.38 -10.02
C HIS A 251 -20.79 -9.05 -8.91
N CYS A 252 -21.44 -9.63 -7.91
CA CYS A 252 -20.76 -10.33 -6.83
C CYS A 252 -21.54 -11.56 -6.40
N ARG A 253 -20.89 -12.74 -6.40
CA ARG A 253 -21.45 -14.01 -5.88
C ARG A 253 -22.86 -14.35 -6.40
N GLY A 254 -23.10 -14.12 -7.70
CA GLY A 254 -24.39 -14.39 -8.35
C GLY A 254 -25.46 -13.31 -8.14
N GLN A 255 -25.16 -12.25 -7.39
CA GLN A 255 -26.02 -11.07 -7.23
C GLN A 255 -25.53 -9.91 -8.10
N LYS A 256 -26.47 -9.11 -8.60
CA LYS A 256 -26.20 -7.86 -9.30
C LYS A 256 -26.72 -6.71 -8.46
N ILE A 257 -25.84 -5.77 -8.13
CA ILE A 257 -26.18 -4.56 -7.38
C ILE A 257 -26.04 -3.39 -8.33
N ALA A 258 -27.11 -2.65 -8.52
CA ALA A 258 -27.12 -1.47 -9.38
C ALA A 258 -27.07 -0.19 -8.55
N ILE A 259 -26.25 0.77 -9.00
CA ILE A 259 -25.99 2.04 -8.30
C ILE A 259 -26.27 3.15 -9.30
N GLU A 260 -27.19 4.04 -8.93
CA GLU A 260 -27.53 5.24 -9.71
C GLU A 260 -27.01 6.48 -8.98
N ILE A 261 -26.28 7.36 -9.66
CA ILE A 261 -25.60 8.50 -9.08
C ILE A 261 -26.29 9.80 -9.48
N GLU A 262 -26.74 10.55 -8.48
CA GLU A 262 -27.55 11.75 -8.66
C GLU A 262 -26.81 13.02 -8.24
N THR A 263 -26.79 14.01 -9.14
CA THR A 263 -26.19 15.33 -8.93
C THR A 263 -27.21 16.47 -8.83
N GLY A 264 -28.49 16.15 -8.59
CA GLY A 264 -29.55 17.12 -8.26
C GLY A 264 -30.27 17.78 -9.45
N THR A 265 -29.76 17.65 -10.68
CA THR A 265 -30.26 18.38 -11.87
C THR A 265 -31.42 17.72 -12.61
N ASN A 266 -31.84 16.51 -12.21
CA ASN A 266 -32.81 15.72 -12.96
C ASN A 266 -34.27 16.15 -12.76
N LYS A 267 -35.03 16.21 -13.86
CA LYS A 267 -36.48 16.49 -13.87
C LYS A 267 -37.24 15.30 -13.27
N ARG A 268 -38.29 15.60 -12.49
CA ARG A 268 -39.06 14.59 -11.72
C ARG A 268 -39.69 13.49 -12.58
N ASN A 269 -40.13 13.79 -13.80
CA ASN A 269 -40.77 12.80 -14.68
C ASN A 269 -39.75 11.80 -15.25
N ASP A 270 -38.54 12.26 -15.57
CA ASP A 270 -37.47 11.41 -16.10
C ASP A 270 -36.99 10.41 -15.03
N LEU A 271 -36.95 10.88 -13.77
CA LEU A 271 -36.62 10.06 -12.60
C LEU A 271 -37.61 8.91 -12.37
N LEU A 272 -38.92 9.16 -12.47
CA LEU A 272 -39.94 8.12 -12.28
C LEU A 272 -39.85 7.03 -13.36
N LEU A 273 -39.53 7.39 -14.60
CA LEU A 273 -39.31 6.42 -15.67
C LEU A 273 -38.07 5.57 -15.40
N LYS A 274 -36.98 6.21 -14.97
CA LYS A 274 -35.72 5.54 -14.61
C LYS A 274 -35.91 4.55 -13.46
N VAL A 275 -36.58 4.95 -12.38
CA VAL A 275 -36.90 4.09 -11.23
C VAL A 275 -37.71 2.86 -11.65
N LYS A 276 -38.74 3.05 -12.50
CA LYS A 276 -39.53 1.93 -13.05
C LYS A 276 -38.67 0.95 -13.84
N GLN A 277 -37.66 1.43 -14.57
CA GLN A 277 -36.75 0.59 -15.32
C GLN A 277 -35.79 -0.17 -14.40
N LEU A 278 -35.21 0.48 -13.40
CA LEU A 278 -34.32 -0.14 -12.41
C LEU A 278 -35.03 -1.26 -11.66
N ASN A 279 -36.25 -1.00 -11.17
CA ASN A 279 -37.09 -2.01 -10.50
C ASN A 279 -37.45 -3.23 -11.37
N ARG A 280 -37.46 -3.07 -12.71
CA ARG A 280 -37.71 -4.20 -13.64
C ARG A 280 -36.45 -5.02 -13.88
N LYS A 281 -35.27 -4.41 -13.79
CA LYS A 281 -34.01 -5.03 -14.24
C LYS A 281 -33.16 -5.57 -13.08
N TYR A 282 -33.26 -4.96 -11.89
CA TYR A 282 -32.42 -5.28 -10.74
C TYR A 282 -33.26 -5.59 -9.52
N ASN A 283 -32.92 -6.68 -8.84
CA ASN A 283 -33.53 -7.06 -7.57
C ASN A 283 -33.02 -6.20 -6.40
N ASP A 284 -31.82 -5.63 -6.52
CA ASP A 284 -31.23 -4.76 -5.52
C ASP A 284 -30.51 -3.59 -6.19
N TRP A 285 -30.92 -2.38 -5.81
CA TRP A 285 -30.35 -1.13 -6.32
C TRP A 285 -30.58 0.02 -5.35
N PHE A 286 -29.73 1.05 -5.42
CA PHE A 286 -29.89 2.26 -4.61
C PHE A 286 -29.32 3.50 -5.31
N PHE A 287 -29.83 4.67 -4.90
CA PHE A 287 -29.31 5.97 -5.29
C PHE A 287 -28.11 6.36 -4.44
N VAL A 288 -27.14 7.02 -5.06
CA VAL A 288 -26.05 7.74 -4.39
C VAL A 288 -26.19 9.22 -4.73
N VAL A 289 -26.48 10.04 -3.73
CA VAL A 289 -26.54 11.49 -3.91
C VAL A 289 -25.16 12.11 -3.64
N THR A 290 -24.76 13.04 -4.52
CA THR A 290 -23.52 13.80 -4.35
C THR A 290 -23.69 15.03 -3.47
N ASP A 291 -24.92 15.52 -3.29
CA ASP A 291 -25.29 16.59 -2.35
C ASP A 291 -26.32 16.05 -1.36
N GLU A 292 -26.06 16.19 -0.07
CA GLU A 292 -26.91 15.66 1.00
C GLU A 292 -28.30 16.32 1.00
N LYS A 293 -28.42 17.55 0.49
CA LYS A 293 -29.70 18.27 0.39
C LYS A 293 -30.70 17.56 -0.53
N ASP A 294 -30.19 16.78 -1.48
CA ASP A 294 -31.02 16.05 -2.42
C ASP A 294 -31.58 14.75 -1.83
N ARG A 295 -31.06 14.27 -0.69
CA ARG A 295 -31.40 12.96 -0.13
C ARG A 295 -32.91 12.74 0.02
N GLU A 296 -33.64 13.71 0.59
CA GLU A 296 -35.09 13.58 0.82
C GLU A 296 -35.87 13.43 -0.50
N LYS A 297 -35.45 14.14 -1.55
CA LYS A 297 -36.06 14.08 -2.89
C LYS A 297 -35.97 12.67 -3.48
N TYR A 298 -34.83 12.01 -3.34
CA TYR A 298 -34.59 10.67 -3.90
C TYR A 298 -35.03 9.53 -2.96
N ALA A 299 -34.99 9.75 -1.64
CA ALA A 299 -35.48 8.78 -0.65
C ALA A 299 -36.98 8.48 -0.81
N ALA A 300 -37.77 9.42 -1.32
CA ALA A 300 -39.18 9.20 -1.66
C ALA A 300 -39.39 8.24 -2.85
N LEU A 301 -38.35 7.95 -3.63
CA LEU A 301 -38.40 7.15 -4.86
C LEU A 301 -37.72 5.79 -4.73
N GLY A 302 -36.75 5.66 -3.82
CA GLY A 302 -36.00 4.43 -3.59
C GLY A 302 -34.95 4.59 -2.50
N ARG A 303 -34.27 3.49 -2.15
CA ARG A 303 -33.18 3.51 -1.19
C ARG A 303 -32.11 4.50 -1.65
N THR A 304 -31.72 5.43 -0.78
CA THR A 304 -30.81 6.53 -1.12
C THR A 304 -29.75 6.68 -0.05
N ILE A 305 -28.50 6.84 -0.46
CA ILE A 305 -27.34 7.03 0.43
C ILE A 305 -26.48 8.21 -0.04
N GLY A 306 -25.71 8.79 0.86
CA GLY A 306 -24.71 9.80 0.54
C GLY A 306 -23.38 9.19 0.13
N MET A 307 -22.53 9.98 -0.54
CA MET A 307 -21.19 9.56 -0.96
C MET A 307 -20.31 9.01 0.18
N ASN A 308 -20.48 9.51 1.40
CA ASN A 308 -19.75 9.08 2.59
C ASN A 308 -20.15 7.68 3.10
N GLU A 309 -21.35 7.21 2.77
CA GLU A 309 -21.88 5.91 3.21
C GLU A 309 -21.62 4.80 2.21
N VAL A 310 -21.29 5.15 0.95
CA VAL A 310 -21.06 4.19 -0.15
C VAL A 310 -20.10 3.08 0.27
N ARG A 311 -19.02 3.43 0.98
CA ARG A 311 -18.02 2.48 1.47
C ARG A 311 -18.63 1.41 2.37
N GLU A 312 -19.41 1.83 3.36
CA GLU A 312 -20.00 0.94 4.35
C GLU A 312 -21.07 0.04 3.72
N VAL A 313 -21.91 0.64 2.87
CA VAL A 313 -22.97 -0.07 2.16
C VAL A 313 -22.39 -1.10 1.20
N LEU A 314 -21.44 -0.72 0.34
CA LEU A 314 -20.80 -1.65 -0.58
C LEU A 314 -20.02 -2.73 0.17
N ARG A 315 -19.32 -2.40 1.26
CA ARG A 315 -18.66 -3.41 2.08
C ARG A 315 -19.66 -4.42 2.64
N HIS A 316 -20.80 -3.97 3.16
CA HIS A 316 -21.85 -4.86 3.67
C HIS A 316 -22.39 -5.79 2.59
N TYR A 317 -22.63 -5.26 1.39
CA TYR A 317 -23.07 -6.04 0.23
C TYR A 317 -22.04 -7.07 -0.23
N LEU A 318 -20.77 -6.68 -0.27
CA LEU A 318 -19.70 -7.47 -0.86
C LEU A 318 -19.04 -8.43 0.15
N MET A 319 -19.18 -8.18 1.46
CA MET A 319 -18.64 -9.02 2.53
C MET A 319 -19.66 -9.88 3.25
N ARG A 320 -20.98 -9.68 3.10
CA ARG A 320 -21.97 -10.57 3.70
C ARG A 320 -21.70 -12.02 3.25
N LYS A 321 -21.35 -12.88 4.22
CA LYS A 321 -21.60 -14.32 4.12
C LYS A 321 -23.12 -14.45 4.06
N THR A 322 -23.66 -15.03 3.00
CA THR A 322 -25.04 -15.54 3.02
C THR A 322 -25.18 -16.44 4.26
N PRO A 323 -26.31 -16.39 5.00
CA PRO A 323 -26.54 -17.28 6.14
C PRO A 323 -26.37 -18.75 5.80
#